data_AF-A0A285V802-F1
#
_entry.id   AF-A0A285V802-F1
#
_cell.length_a   1.000
_cell.length_b   1.000
_cell.length_c   1.000
_cell.angle_alpha   90.00
_cell.angle_beta   90.00
_cell.angle_gamma   90.00
#
_symmetry.space_group_name_H-M   'P 1'
#
loop_
_entity.id
_entity.type
_entity.pdbx_description
1 polymer ?
#
loop_
_entity_poly.entity_id
_entity_poly.type
_entity_poly.pdbx_seq_one_letter_code
_entity_poly.pdbx_strand_id
1 'polypeptide(L)'
;MANENQKDHPAVRAARMPLDAAQLEELLDHVDDAVLTDGCDHTLNATEAWARRRGLDVERLRQALQRYGGFCDCEVLMNVDADEVLTLPRQPGRS
;
A
#
# COMPACT_ATOMS: atom_id res chain seq x y z
N MET A 1 36.50 7.53 3.43
CA MET A 1 36.34 7.53 4.90
C MET A 1 34.91 7.97 5.19
N ALA A 2 34.20 7.15 5.97
CA ALA A 2 32.75 7.16 6.16
C ALA A 2 32.23 8.34 6.99
N ASN A 3 30.97 8.72 6.75
CA ASN A 3 30.03 9.16 7.82
C ASN A 3 28.60 9.08 7.27
N GLU A 4 27.91 7.95 7.36
CA GLU A 4 27.13 7.47 8.52
C GLU A 4 25.68 8.03 8.55
N ASN A 5 24.75 7.07 8.47
CA ASN A 5 23.52 7.03 9.26
C ASN A 5 22.19 7.48 8.62
N GLN A 6 21.81 6.87 7.50
CA GLN A 6 20.40 6.74 7.13
C GLN A 6 19.77 5.61 7.97
N LYS A 7 19.60 5.84 9.28
CA LYS A 7 18.78 4.96 10.13
C LYS A 7 17.32 5.27 9.86
N ASP A 8 16.78 4.58 8.87
CA ASP A 8 15.35 4.43 8.70
C ASP A 8 14.78 3.85 10.01
N HIS A 9 14.19 4.70 10.85
CA HIS A 9 13.59 4.26 12.10
C HIS A 9 12.39 3.36 11.76
N PRO A 10 12.33 2.11 12.24
CA PRO A 10 11.24 1.18 11.94
C PRO A 10 9.83 1.74 12.28
N ALA A 11 9.75 2.65 13.26
CA ALA A 11 8.52 3.36 13.61
C ALA A 11 8.03 4.34 12.51
N VAL A 12 8.93 4.91 11.71
CA VAL A 12 8.59 5.84 10.60
C VAL A 12 8.08 5.07 9.38
N ARG A 13 8.60 3.86 9.14
CA ARG A 13 8.13 2.96 8.07
C ARG A 13 6.70 2.47 8.35
N ALA A 14 6.44 2.00 9.58
CA ALA A 14 5.10 1.59 10.03
C ALA A 14 4.09 2.75 10.08
N ALA A 15 4.55 4.01 10.13
CA ALA A 15 3.68 5.17 10.06
C ALA A 15 3.14 5.43 8.63
N ARG A 16 3.79 4.89 7.59
CA ARG A 16 3.42 5.14 6.18
C ARG A 16 2.48 4.08 5.62
N MET A 17 2.74 2.81 5.89
CA MET A 17 1.91 1.67 5.49
C MET A 17 1.59 0.85 6.74
N PRO A 18 0.30 0.60 7.08
CA PRO A 18 -0.08 -0.19 8.25
C PRO A 18 0.01 -1.71 8.03
N LEU A 19 0.65 -2.13 6.93
CA LEU A 19 0.81 -3.53 6.54
C LEU A 19 2.31 -3.89 6.55
N ASP A 20 2.61 -5.13 6.90
CA ASP A 20 3.91 -5.73 6.56
C ASP A 20 3.94 -6.23 5.10
N ALA A 21 5.07 -6.79 4.67
CA ALA A 21 5.26 -7.30 3.31
C ALA A 21 4.24 -8.37 2.91
N ALA A 22 4.06 -9.37 3.77
CA ALA A 22 3.15 -10.47 3.48
C ALA A 22 1.70 -9.99 3.39
N GLN A 23 1.30 -9.08 4.30
CA GLN A 23 -0.03 -8.47 4.27
C GLN A 23 -0.24 -7.60 3.03
N LEU A 24 0.79 -6.88 2.56
CA LEU A 24 0.69 -6.05 1.37
C LEU A 24 0.59 -6.91 0.11
N GLU A 25 1.42 -7.96 -0.02
CA GLU A 25 1.31 -8.94 -1.11
C GLU A 25 -0.08 -9.59 -1.13
N GLU A 26 -0.57 -10.05 0.01
CA GLU A 26 -1.89 -10.68 0.14
C GLU A 26 -3.05 -9.70 -0.16
N LEU A 27 -2.85 -8.39 0.06
CA LEU A 27 -3.78 -7.35 -0.38
C LEU A 27 -3.76 -7.22 -1.90
N LEU A 28 -2.58 -7.12 -2.51
CA LEU A 28 -2.43 -6.94 -3.95
C LEU A 28 -3.02 -8.14 -4.71
N ASP A 29 -2.75 -9.38 -4.28
CA ASP A 29 -3.33 -10.58 -4.87
C ASP A 29 -4.86 -10.58 -4.80
N HIS A 30 -5.43 -10.20 -3.65
CA HIS A 30 -6.88 -10.14 -3.50
C HIS A 30 -7.54 -9.09 -4.39
N VAL A 31 -6.89 -7.92 -4.52
CA VAL A 31 -7.39 -6.83 -5.34
C VAL A 31 -7.27 -7.19 -6.82
N ASP A 32 -6.19 -7.86 -7.24
CA ASP A 32 -6.02 -8.36 -8.61
C ASP A 32 -7.13 -9.36 -8.97
N ASP A 33 -7.38 -10.36 -8.14
CA ASP A 33 -8.47 -11.32 -8.34
C ASP A 33 -9.84 -10.64 -8.48
N ALA A 34 -10.13 -9.64 -7.63
CA ALA A 34 -11.39 -8.89 -7.67
C ALA A 34 -11.51 -8.04 -8.94
N VAL A 35 -10.46 -7.31 -9.32
CA VAL A 35 -10.44 -6.47 -10.52
C VAL A 35 -10.53 -7.33 -11.79
N LEU A 36 -9.88 -8.50 -11.83
CA LEU A 36 -9.97 -9.43 -12.95
C LEU A 36 -11.36 -10.06 -13.09
N THR A 37 -12.04 -10.31 -11.98
CA THR A 37 -13.37 -10.95 -11.96
C THR A 37 -14.49 -9.95 -12.27
N ASP A 38 -14.51 -8.82 -11.58
CA ASP A 38 -15.63 -7.88 -11.55
C ASP A 38 -15.34 -6.56 -12.30
N GLY A 39 -14.09 -6.33 -12.68
CA GLY A 39 -13.63 -5.03 -13.17
C GLY A 39 -13.41 -4.01 -12.04
N CYS A 40 -12.90 -2.83 -12.40
CA CYS A 40 -12.76 -1.73 -11.45
C CYS A 40 -13.95 -0.76 -11.53
N ASP A 41 -14.59 -0.51 -10.39
CA ASP A 41 -15.70 0.45 -10.24
C ASP A 41 -15.23 1.86 -9.79
N HIS A 42 -13.92 2.11 -9.85
CA HIS A 42 -13.25 3.32 -9.36
C HIS A 42 -13.41 3.59 -7.86
N THR A 43 -13.66 2.54 -7.07
CA THR A 43 -13.66 2.60 -5.61
C THR A 43 -12.56 1.70 -5.01
N LEU A 44 -12.46 1.67 -3.68
CA LEU A 44 -11.57 0.77 -2.93
C LEU A 44 -12.35 -0.40 -2.31
N ASN A 45 -13.46 -0.83 -2.93
CA ASN A 45 -14.36 -1.83 -2.35
C ASN A 45 -13.65 -3.14 -2.01
N ALA A 46 -12.81 -3.67 -2.90
CA ALA A 46 -12.06 -4.91 -2.64
C ALA A 46 -11.02 -4.72 -1.54
N THR A 47 -10.27 -3.62 -1.60
CA THR A 47 -9.29 -3.23 -0.58
C THR A 47 -9.92 -3.10 0.82
N GLU A 48 -11.03 -2.36 0.93
CA GLU A 48 -11.72 -2.15 2.21
C GLU A 48 -12.33 -3.45 2.73
N ALA A 49 -12.91 -4.27 1.86
CA ALA A 49 -13.45 -5.57 2.23
C ALA A 49 -12.34 -6.50 2.78
N TRP A 50 -11.19 -6.53 2.13
CA TRP A 50 -10.01 -7.27 2.59
C TRP A 50 -9.53 -6.81 3.96
N ALA A 51 -9.44 -5.49 4.18
CA ALA A 51 -9.00 -4.92 5.44
C ALA A 51 -9.98 -5.22 6.58
N ARG A 52 -11.29 -5.09 6.32
CA ARG A 52 -12.35 -5.43 7.29
C ARG A 52 -12.28 -6.90 7.71
N ARG A 53 -12.06 -7.82 6.78
CA ARG A 53 -11.95 -9.26 7.08
C ARG A 53 -10.75 -9.59 7.98
N ARG A 54 -9.67 -8.80 7.92
CA ARG A 54 -8.48 -8.95 8.79
C ARG A 54 -8.53 -8.10 10.07
N GLY A 55 -9.61 -7.36 10.31
CA GLY A 55 -9.74 -6.49 11.48
C GLY A 55 -8.76 -5.31 11.47
N LEU A 56 -8.36 -4.86 10.27
CA LEU A 56 -7.45 -3.73 10.10
C LEU A 56 -8.21 -2.39 10.09
N ASP A 57 -7.50 -1.31 10.45
CA ASP A 57 -8.01 0.05 10.34
C ASP A 57 -8.09 0.46 8.85
N VAL A 58 -9.30 0.38 8.32
CA VAL A 58 -9.61 0.67 6.91
C VAL A 58 -9.21 2.10 6.54
N GLU A 59 -9.49 3.07 7.40
CA GLU A 59 -9.25 4.48 7.11
C GLU A 59 -7.74 4.78 7.10
N ARG A 60 -6.99 4.18 8.03
CA ARG A 60 -5.53 4.28 8.03
C ARG A 60 -4.91 3.62 6.79
N LEU A 61 -5.42 2.46 6.36
CA LEU A 61 -4.97 1.79 5.14
C LEU A 61 -5.28 2.64 3.90
N ARG A 62 -6.50 3.17 3.79
CA ARG A 62 -6.90 4.07 2.70
C ARG A 62 -5.96 5.26 2.58
N GLN A 63 -5.71 5.97 3.68
CA GLN A 63 -4.79 7.11 3.70
C GLN A 63 -3.36 6.71 3.34
N ALA A 64 -2.92 5.49 3.69
CA ALA A 64 -1.62 4.97 3.29
C ALA A 64 -1.53 4.77 1.78
N LEU A 65 -2.47 4.05 1.18
CA LEU A 65 -2.50 3.76 -0.25
C LEU A 65 -2.58 5.03 -1.09
N GLN A 66 -3.35 6.03 -0.66
CA GLN A 66 -3.47 7.30 -1.35
C GLN A 66 -2.16 8.10 -1.42
N ARG A 67 -1.24 7.94 -0.46
CA ARG A 67 0.09 8.55 -0.54
C ARG A 67 0.96 7.97 -1.65
N TYR A 68 0.63 6.77 -2.11
CA TYR A 68 1.23 6.08 -3.24
C TYR A 68 0.37 6.20 -4.51
N GLY A 69 -0.75 6.94 -4.48
CA GLY A 69 -1.61 7.13 -5.65
C GLY A 69 -2.66 6.05 -5.86
N GLY A 70 -2.95 5.20 -4.86
CA GLY A 70 -4.05 4.23 -4.91
C GLY A 70 -5.37 4.84 -4.44
N PHE A 71 -6.17 5.41 -5.35
CA PHE A 71 -7.50 5.94 -5.02
C PHE A 71 -8.65 5.01 -5.45
N CYS A 72 -8.43 4.12 -6.43
CA CYS A 72 -9.23 2.93 -6.72
C CYS A 72 -8.42 1.63 -6.53
N ASP A 73 -9.12 0.49 -6.45
CA ASP A 73 -8.54 -0.85 -6.50
C ASP A 73 -7.59 -1.03 -7.71
N CYS A 74 -7.96 -0.48 -8.86
CA CYS A 74 -7.10 -0.47 -10.06
C CYS A 74 -5.76 0.26 -9.89
N GLU A 75 -5.79 1.42 -9.25
CA GLU A 75 -4.64 2.28 -9.02
C GLU A 75 -3.78 1.73 -7.88
N VAL A 76 -4.36 0.98 -6.94
CA VAL A 76 -3.58 0.22 -5.97
C VAL A 76 -2.64 -0.73 -6.70
N LEU A 77 -3.14 -1.54 -7.64
CA LEU A 77 -2.31 -2.46 -8.43
C LEU A 77 -1.28 -1.75 -9.32
N MET A 78 -1.64 -0.59 -9.88
CA MET A 78 -0.74 0.14 -10.80
C MET A 78 0.33 0.97 -10.09
N ASN A 79 0.06 1.48 -8.88
CA ASN A 79 0.90 2.48 -8.23
C ASN A 79 1.51 2.03 -6.89
N VAL A 80 1.03 0.92 -6.30
CA VAL A 80 1.50 0.43 -5.00
C VAL A 80 2.37 -0.81 -5.21
N ASP A 81 3.68 -0.64 -5.07
CA ASP A 81 4.66 -1.72 -5.14
C ASP A 81 5.17 -2.08 -3.73
N ALA A 82 5.17 -3.38 -3.39
CA ALA A 82 5.53 -3.84 -2.05
C ALA A 82 6.99 -3.54 -1.66
N ASP A 83 7.92 -3.69 -2.61
CA ASP A 83 9.32 -3.37 -2.40
C ASP A 83 9.51 -1.86 -2.25
N GLU A 84 8.87 -1.05 -3.09
CA GLU A 84 8.97 0.42 -2.96
C GLU A 84 8.36 0.93 -1.65
N VAL A 85 7.22 0.40 -1.24
CA VAL A 85 6.50 0.81 -0.02
C VAL A 85 7.32 0.51 1.23
N LEU A 86 8.01 -0.63 1.27
CA LEU A 86 8.66 -1.13 2.49
C LEU A 86 10.16 -0.82 2.55
N THR A 87 10.83 -0.70 1.40
CA THR A 87 12.29 -0.62 1.35
C THR A 87 12.84 0.75 0.98
N LEU A 88 12.09 1.60 0.25
CA LEU A 88 12.64 2.84 -0.31
C LEU A 88 12.09 4.12 0.37
N PRO A 89 12.95 5.10 0.69
CA PRO A 89 12.48 6.44 1.02
C PRO A 89 11.86 7.06 -0.24
N ARG A 90 10.54 7.29 -0.21
CA ARG A 90 9.77 7.85 -1.32
C ARG A 90 10.51 9.03 -2.00
N GLN A 91 10.75 8.90 -3.31
CA GLN A 91 11.18 10.03 -4.14
C GLN A 91 10.01 11.02 -4.28
N PRO A 92 10.17 12.33 -4.02
CA PRO A 92 9.15 13.30 -4.31
C PRO A 92 9.09 13.53 -5.83
N GLY A 93 7.94 13.27 -6.45
CA GLY A 93 7.61 13.76 -7.78
C GLY A 93 7.76 12.77 -8.93
N ARG A 94 6.98 11.69 -8.91
CA ARG A 94 6.65 11.01 -10.17
C ARG A 94 5.40 11.71 -10.72
N SER A 95 5.61 12.39 -11.86
CA SER A 95 4.68 13.31 -12.53
C SER A 95 3.37 12.69 -12.96
#